data_AF-A0AAN9VPR6-F1
#
_entry.id   AF-A0AAN9VPR6-F1
#
_cell.length_a   1.000
_cell.length_b   1.000
_cell.length_c   1.000
_cell.angle_alpha   90.00
_cell.angle_beta   90.00
_cell.angle_gamma   90.00
#
_symmetry.space_group_name_H-M   'P 1'
#
loop_
_entity.id
_entity.type
_entity.pdbx_description
1 polymer ?
#
loop_
_entity_poly.entity_id
_entity_poly.type
_entity_poly.pdbx_seq_one_letter_code
_entity_poly.pdbx_strand_id
1 'polypeptide(L)'
;MAALWGLLVRWAPLLIVMGALLLQGGAWGRPRLRHAHRKWRCTKCPPGWGVLQACSAEADTVCEQCAAGRAYSPHHSFRSPCWLCSRCGGGLFEAHPCRPAADTVCDDCARAGVVPNDDFFRKCNVTLPPPLSFPANWLR
;
A
#
# COMPACT_ATOMS: atom_id res chain seq x y z
N MET A 1 -59.37 -34.81 46.86
CA MET A 1 -58.70 -33.48 46.82
C MET A 1 -57.21 -33.52 47.21
N ALA A 2 -56.70 -34.51 47.97
CA ALA A 2 -55.28 -34.57 48.37
C ALA A 2 -54.28 -35.10 47.30
N ALA A 3 -54.73 -35.96 46.38
CA ALA A 3 -53.83 -36.59 45.40
C ALA A 3 -53.32 -35.63 44.31
N LEU A 4 -54.08 -34.59 43.96
CA LEU A 4 -53.71 -33.59 42.96
C LEU A 4 -52.68 -32.58 43.51
N TRP A 5 -52.75 -32.27 44.81
CA TRP A 5 -51.78 -31.41 45.49
C TRP A 5 -50.40 -32.06 45.62
N GLY A 6 -50.33 -33.37 45.89
CA GLY A 6 -49.06 -34.09 46.01
C GLY A 6 -48.27 -34.19 44.71
N LEU A 7 -48.96 -34.26 43.57
CA LEU A 7 -48.32 -34.24 42.24
C LEU A 7 -47.77 -32.84 41.92
N LEU A 8 -48.51 -31.77 42.20
CA LEU A 8 -48.02 -30.40 42.00
C LEU A 8 -46.74 -30.11 42.81
N VAL A 9 -46.68 -30.56 44.07
CA VAL A 9 -45.50 -30.35 44.93
C VAL A 9 -44.29 -31.19 44.46
N ARG A 10 -44.53 -32.41 43.97
CA ARG A 10 -43.44 -33.32 43.53
C ARG A 10 -42.77 -32.89 42.22
N TRP A 11 -43.51 -32.21 41.34
CA TRP A 11 -42.98 -31.73 40.04
C TRP A 11 -42.59 -30.25 40.06
N ALA A 12 -42.99 -29.48 41.08
CA ALA A 12 -42.56 -28.09 41.29
C ALA A 12 -41.03 -27.87 41.19
N PRO A 13 -40.15 -28.67 41.85
CA PRO A 13 -38.71 -28.45 41.75
C PRO A 13 -38.16 -28.72 40.35
N LEU A 14 -38.72 -29.68 39.61
CA LEU A 14 -38.33 -29.98 38.23
C LEU A 14 -38.74 -28.85 37.26
N LEU A 15 -39.93 -28.28 37.46
CA LEU A 15 -40.41 -27.13 36.67
C LEU A 15 -39.59 -25.87 36.94
N ILE A 16 -39.15 -25.65 38.19
CA ILE A 16 -38.26 -24.54 38.56
C ILE A 16 -36.89 -24.69 37.88
N VAL A 17 -36.31 -25.89 37.89
CA VAL A 17 -35.01 -26.16 37.23
C VAL A 17 -35.12 -26.01 35.72
N MET A 18 -36.18 -26.54 35.10
CA MET A 18 -36.43 -26.37 33.66
C MET A 18 -36.66 -24.91 33.27
N GLY A 19 -37.38 -24.13 34.10
CA GLY A 19 -37.52 -22.69 33.92
C GLY A 19 -36.20 -21.94 34.05
N ALA A 20 -35.35 -22.33 35.01
CA ALA A 20 -34.02 -21.74 35.20
C ALA A 20 -33.04 -22.08 34.07
N LEU A 21 -33.13 -23.27 33.46
CA LEU A 21 -32.34 -23.62 32.27
C LEU A 21 -32.76 -22.79 31.05
N LEU A 22 -34.05 -22.50 30.89
CA LEU A 22 -34.55 -21.62 29.81
C LEU A 22 -34.10 -20.16 29.98
N LEU A 23 -33.84 -19.71 31.22
CA LEU A 23 -33.35 -18.36 31.52
C LEU A 23 -31.83 -18.18 31.38
N GLN A 24 -31.06 -19.28 31.33
CA GLN A 24 -29.60 -19.23 31.15
C GLN A 24 -29.16 -19.04 29.68
N GLY A 25 -30.10 -18.89 28.74
CA GLY A 25 -29.83 -18.47 27.35
C GLY A 25 -29.37 -17.01 27.20
N GLY A 26 -29.01 -16.33 28.29
CA GLY A 26 -28.46 -14.99 28.30
C GLY A 26 -27.10 -14.96 27.61
N ALA A 27 -27.08 -14.39 26.41
CA ALA A 27 -25.92 -14.25 25.55
C ALA A 27 -24.69 -13.73 26.30
N TRP A 28 -23.61 -14.52 26.32
CA TRP A 28 -22.25 -14.01 26.49
C TRP A 28 -21.90 -13.20 25.25
N GLY A 29 -22.48 -12.01 25.13
CA GLY A 29 -22.17 -11.08 24.06
C GLY A 29 -20.71 -10.68 24.19
N ARG A 30 -19.90 -11.00 23.17
CA ARG A 30 -18.54 -10.44 23.06
C ARG A 30 -18.67 -8.92 23.11
N PRO A 31 -18.02 -8.22 24.06
CA PRO A 31 -18.04 -6.77 24.08
C PRO A 31 -17.48 -6.29 22.74
N ARG A 32 -18.26 -5.47 22.01
CA ARG A 32 -17.71 -4.72 20.89
C ARG A 32 -16.81 -3.65 21.50
N LEU A 33 -15.55 -3.99 21.73
CA LEU A 33 -14.50 -3.00 21.89
C LEU A 33 -14.49 -2.20 20.59
N ARG A 34 -15.18 -1.07 20.59
CA ARG A 34 -14.99 -0.06 19.56
C ARG A 34 -13.56 0.40 19.76
N HIS A 35 -12.64 -0.12 18.95
CA HIS A 35 -11.40 0.60 18.70
C HIS A 35 -11.83 1.94 18.11
N ALA A 36 -11.93 2.94 18.98
CA ALA A 36 -12.08 4.31 18.57
C ALA A 36 -10.81 4.65 17.81
N HIS A 37 -10.83 4.40 16.51
CA HIS A 37 -9.88 4.98 15.59
C HIS A 37 -10.22 6.47 15.63
N ARG A 38 -9.62 7.20 16.59
CA ARG A 38 -9.67 8.65 16.60
C ARG A 38 -9.04 9.07 15.28
N LYS A 39 -9.89 9.34 14.30
CA LYS A 39 -9.47 9.71 12.95
C LYS A 39 -9.22 11.22 12.99
N TRP A 40 -8.11 11.62 13.60
CA TRP A 40 -7.63 12.98 13.47
C TRP A 40 -7.40 13.28 11.97
N ARG A 41 -7.83 14.46 11.52
CA ARG A 41 -7.80 14.84 10.10
C ARG A 41 -6.37 15.26 9.77
N CYS A 42 -5.55 14.32 9.30
CA CYS A 42 -4.21 14.62 8.83
C CYS A 42 -4.24 15.27 7.45
N THR A 43 -3.45 16.32 7.27
CA THR A 43 -3.11 16.85 5.95
C THR A 43 -2.25 15.85 5.19
N LYS A 44 -2.35 15.82 3.87
CA LYS A 44 -1.52 14.97 3.02
C LYS A 44 -0.42 15.80 2.40
N CYS A 45 0.80 15.29 2.44
CA CYS A 45 1.91 15.85 1.66
C CYS A 45 1.62 15.68 0.17
N PRO A 46 1.86 16.70 -0.66
CA PRO A 46 1.68 16.62 -2.10
C PRO A 46 2.79 15.79 -2.77
N PRO A 47 2.64 15.38 -4.05
CA PRO A 47 3.71 14.77 -4.83
C PRO A 47 4.94 15.68 -4.86
N GLY A 48 6.14 15.11 -4.75
CA GLY A 48 7.36 15.89 -4.50
C GLY A 48 7.73 16.02 -3.04
N TRP A 49 6.82 15.69 -2.13
CA TRP A 49 6.98 15.86 -0.69
C TRP A 49 6.73 14.55 0.05
N GLY A 50 7.58 14.27 1.05
CA GLY A 50 7.48 13.14 1.95
C GLY A 50 7.13 13.59 3.35
N VAL A 51 6.64 12.66 4.17
CA VAL A 51 6.36 12.90 5.58
C VAL A 51 7.65 12.87 6.39
N LEU A 52 8.00 14.02 6.98
CA LEU A 52 9.08 14.13 7.96
C LEU A 52 8.57 13.75 9.36
N GLN A 53 7.40 14.25 9.74
CA GLN A 53 6.77 13.95 11.03
C GLN A 53 5.33 13.49 10.82
N ALA A 54 5.03 12.31 11.35
CA ALA A 54 3.68 11.77 11.32
C ALA A 54 2.71 12.59 12.17
N CYS A 55 1.49 12.71 11.65
CA CYS A 55 0.39 13.38 12.31
C CYS A 55 -0.03 12.64 13.60
N SER A 56 -0.28 13.40 14.65
CA SER A 56 -0.65 12.94 15.98
C SER A 56 -2.00 13.54 16.42
N ALA A 57 -2.41 13.32 17.67
CA ALA A 57 -3.61 13.93 18.21
C ALA A 57 -3.49 15.46 18.39
N GLU A 58 -2.26 15.97 18.47
CA GLU A 58 -1.96 17.36 18.84
C GLU A 58 -1.25 18.12 17.71
N ALA A 59 -0.67 17.42 16.73
CA ALA A 59 0.08 18.00 15.62
C ALA A 59 -0.33 17.39 14.28
N ASP A 60 -0.37 18.23 13.23
CA ASP A 60 -0.60 17.78 11.87
C ASP A 60 0.68 17.20 11.24
N THR A 61 0.58 16.63 10.04
CA THR A 61 1.74 16.13 9.31
C THR A 61 2.70 17.25 8.94
N VAL A 62 3.99 17.02 9.19
CA VAL A 62 5.05 17.88 8.67
C VAL A 62 5.62 17.22 7.43
N CYS A 63 5.62 17.97 6.33
CA CYS A 63 6.13 17.52 5.04
C CYS A 63 7.50 18.13 4.75
N GLU A 64 8.38 17.35 4.14
CA GLU A 64 9.65 17.81 3.61
C GLU A 64 9.74 17.57 2.10
N GLN A 65 10.51 18.41 1.41
CA GLN A 65 10.70 18.28 -0.02
C GLN A 65 11.70 17.15 -0.30
N CYS A 66 11.35 16.23 -1.21
CA CYS A 66 12.26 15.15 -1.57
C CYS A 66 13.48 15.68 -2.32
N ALA A 67 14.67 15.20 -1.93
CA ALA A 67 15.92 15.60 -2.55
C ALA A 67 15.98 15.20 -4.04
N ALA A 68 16.08 16.20 -4.91
CA ALA A 68 16.14 16.00 -6.36
C ALA A 68 17.27 15.03 -6.75
N GLY A 69 16.95 14.05 -7.60
CA GLY A 69 17.89 13.03 -8.06
C GLY A 69 18.26 11.94 -7.03
N ARG A 70 17.71 11.99 -5.80
CA ARG A 70 17.96 10.98 -4.76
C ARG A 70 16.70 10.37 -4.19
N ALA A 71 15.64 11.16 -4.08
CA ALA A 71 14.40 10.71 -3.49
C ALA A 71 13.15 11.26 -4.20
N TYR A 72 12.06 10.52 -4.12
CA TYR A 72 10.79 10.86 -4.75
C TYR A 72 9.57 10.47 -3.89
N SER A 73 8.43 11.11 -4.16
CA SER A 73 7.12 10.80 -3.58
C SER A 73 6.04 11.07 -4.65
N PRO A 74 5.42 10.03 -5.23
CA PRO A 74 4.53 10.19 -6.38
C PRO A 74 3.07 10.48 -6.02
N HIS A 75 2.68 10.27 -4.76
CA HIS A 75 1.28 10.29 -4.35
C HIS A 75 1.07 11.15 -3.11
N HIS A 76 -0.17 11.65 -2.98
CA HIS A 76 -0.57 12.41 -1.81
C HIS A 76 -0.63 11.49 -0.59
N SER A 77 0.26 11.69 0.38
CA SER A 77 0.36 10.82 1.57
C SER A 77 0.57 11.59 2.85
N PHE A 78 -0.04 11.12 3.93
CA PHE A 78 0.14 11.65 5.29
C PHE A 78 0.99 10.72 6.16
N ARG A 79 1.49 9.61 5.60
CA ARG A 79 2.31 8.62 6.31
C ARG A 79 3.57 8.18 5.57
N SER A 80 3.64 8.39 4.26
CA SER A 80 4.76 7.93 3.45
C SER A 80 5.88 8.97 3.45
N PRO A 81 7.12 8.59 3.85
CA PRO A 81 8.28 9.46 3.67
C PRO A 81 8.69 9.52 2.18
N CYS A 82 9.75 10.27 1.88
CA CYS A 82 10.37 10.22 0.57
C CYS A 82 11.04 8.86 0.35
N TRP A 83 10.82 8.26 -0.81
CA TRP A 83 11.40 6.99 -1.23
C TRP A 83 12.70 7.25 -1.96
N LEU A 84 13.69 6.36 -1.85
CA LEU A 84 14.90 6.49 -2.65
C LEU A 84 14.60 6.16 -4.11
N CYS A 85 15.22 6.92 -5.02
CA CYS A 85 15.11 6.67 -6.44
C CYS A 85 15.73 5.31 -6.81
N SER A 86 15.09 4.62 -7.74
CA SER A 86 15.62 3.44 -8.39
C SER A 86 16.87 3.78 -9.20
N ARG A 87 17.81 2.83 -9.31
CA ARG A 87 19.02 2.96 -10.13
C ARG A 87 19.01 1.93 -11.25
N CYS A 88 19.27 2.38 -12.46
CA CYS A 88 19.36 1.49 -13.62
C CYS A 88 20.68 0.72 -13.58
N GLY A 89 20.58 -0.62 -13.56
CA GLY A 89 21.72 -1.54 -13.58
C GLY A 89 22.36 -1.69 -14.95
N GLY A 90 23.29 -2.64 -15.10
CA GLY A 90 23.93 -2.92 -16.39
C GLY A 90 22.93 -3.40 -17.45
N GLY A 91 23.11 -2.95 -18.70
CA GLY A 91 22.18 -3.26 -19.80
C GLY A 91 20.91 -2.40 -19.83
N LEU A 92 20.73 -1.54 -18.83
CA LEU A 92 19.67 -0.55 -18.74
C LEU A 92 20.26 0.87 -18.72
N PHE A 93 19.51 1.82 -19.25
CA PHE A 93 19.81 3.25 -19.13
C PHE A 93 18.64 4.01 -18.51
N GLU A 94 18.94 5.20 -18.01
CA GLU A 94 17.98 6.13 -17.43
C GLU A 94 17.24 6.88 -18.54
N ALA A 95 16.08 6.34 -18.93
CA ALA A 95 15.21 6.93 -19.93
C ALA A 95 14.51 8.19 -19.40
N HIS A 96 14.07 8.17 -18.13
CA HIS A 96 13.60 9.37 -17.45
C HIS A 96 14.29 9.54 -16.10
N PRO A 97 14.81 10.76 -15.84
CA PRO A 97 15.55 10.98 -14.63
C PRO A 97 14.67 11.09 -13.40
N CYS A 98 15.23 10.74 -12.24
CA CYS A 98 14.49 10.84 -10.99
C CYS A 98 14.10 12.30 -10.68
N ARG A 99 12.82 12.51 -10.40
CA ARG A 99 12.25 13.81 -10.00
C ARG A 99 11.66 13.68 -8.60
N PRO A 100 11.53 14.78 -7.84
CA PRO A 100 10.89 14.71 -6.53
C PRO A 100 9.49 14.05 -6.55
N ALA A 101 8.76 14.16 -7.66
CA ALA A 101 7.43 13.60 -7.82
C ALA A 101 7.37 12.27 -8.60
N ALA A 102 8.49 11.76 -9.12
CA ALA A 102 8.50 10.56 -9.96
C ALA A 102 9.85 9.81 -9.88
N ASP A 103 9.78 8.48 -9.83
CA ASP A 103 10.98 7.65 -9.80
C ASP A 103 11.77 7.73 -11.13
N THR A 104 13.01 7.25 -11.08
CA THR A 104 13.81 6.93 -12.25
C THR A 104 13.09 5.88 -13.10
N VAL A 105 13.00 6.12 -14.41
CA VAL A 105 12.52 5.11 -15.36
C VAL A 105 13.71 4.54 -16.11
N CYS A 106 13.87 3.23 -16.00
CA CYS A 106 14.92 2.48 -16.69
C CYS A 106 14.37 1.81 -17.94
N ASP A 107 15.21 1.73 -18.98
CA ASP A 107 14.86 1.14 -20.26
C ASP A 107 16.02 0.34 -20.83
N ASP A 108 15.72 -0.61 -21.71
CA ASP A 108 16.67 -1.59 -22.22
C ASP A 108 17.50 -1.03 -23.38
N CYS A 109 18.83 -1.25 -23.32
CA CYS A 109 19.74 -0.86 -24.39
C CYS A 109 19.42 -1.50 -25.75
N ALA A 110 18.78 -2.68 -25.74
CA ALA A 110 18.46 -3.47 -26.94
C ALA A 110 17.09 -3.13 -27.56
N ARG A 111 16.28 -2.28 -26.89
CA ARG A 111 14.93 -1.97 -27.36
C ARG A 111 14.99 -1.05 -28.59
N ALA A 112 14.31 -1.43 -29.66
CA ALA A 112 14.16 -0.55 -30.82
C ALA A 112 13.25 0.65 -30.50
N GLY A 113 13.55 1.81 -31.10
CA GLY A 113 12.74 3.02 -30.93
C GLY A 113 12.91 3.72 -29.57
N VAL A 114 14.05 3.51 -28.89
CA VAL A 114 14.46 4.34 -27.75
C VAL A 114 14.94 5.70 -28.22
N VAL A 115 14.64 6.75 -27.44
CA VAL A 115 15.25 8.07 -27.63
C VAL A 115 16.55 8.10 -26.84
N PRO A 116 17.72 8.14 -27.50
CA PRO A 116 19.00 8.09 -26.79
C PRO A 116 19.26 9.41 -26.06
N ASN A 117 19.74 9.30 -24.81
CA ASN A 117 20.22 10.42 -23.98
C ASN A 117 21.68 10.17 -23.56
N ASP A 118 22.31 11.10 -22.85
CA ASP A 118 23.70 10.95 -22.39
C ASP A 118 23.94 9.66 -21.60
N ASP A 119 23.00 9.25 -20.74
CA ASP A 119 23.12 8.00 -19.96
C ASP A 119 23.03 6.76 -20.85
N PHE A 120 22.24 6.81 -21.92
CA PHE A 120 22.20 5.77 -22.95
C PHE A 120 23.58 5.60 -23.58
N PHE A 121 24.22 6.67 -24.05
CA PHE A 121 25.55 6.56 -24.67
C PHE A 121 26.62 6.10 -23.69
N ARG A 122 26.51 6.44 -22.40
CA ARG A 122 27.46 6.03 -21.36
C ARG A 122 27.33 4.55 -20.97
N LYS A 123 26.10 4.07 -20.77
CA LYS A 123 25.83 2.70 -20.29
C LYS A 123 25.60 1.69 -21.39
N CYS A 124 24.94 2.14 -22.46
CA CYS A 124 24.60 1.38 -23.65
C CYS A 124 25.54 1.73 -24.80
N ASN A 125 26.83 1.98 -24.56
CA ASN A 125 27.82 2.11 -25.62
C ASN A 125 27.97 0.78 -26.38
N VAL A 126 26.93 0.47 -27.14
CA VAL A 126 26.85 -0.57 -28.13
C VAL A 126 27.27 0.17 -29.38
N THR A 127 28.48 -0.13 -29.87
CA THR A 127 28.70 -0.12 -31.31
C THR A 127 27.49 -0.79 -31.91
N LEU A 128 26.56 0.00 -32.46
CA LEU A 128 25.40 -0.48 -33.19
C LEU A 128 25.89 -1.69 -33.99
N PRO A 129 25.32 -2.90 -33.83
CA PRO A 129 25.59 -3.93 -34.82
C PRO A 129 25.35 -3.28 -36.19
N PRO A 130 26.25 -3.50 -37.18
CA PRO A 130 26.12 -2.88 -38.50
C PRO A 130 24.67 -3.04 -38.97
N PRO A 131 24.12 -2.05 -39.68
CA PRO A 131 22.70 -2.07 -40.08
C PRO A 131 22.42 -3.45 -40.64
N LEU A 132 21.48 -4.15 -40.01
CA LEU A 132 20.99 -5.45 -40.46
C LEU A 132 20.85 -5.34 -41.96
N SER A 133 21.66 -6.14 -42.66
CA SER A 133 21.65 -6.37 -44.09
C SER A 133 20.31 -5.97 -44.71
N PHE A 134 20.25 -4.78 -45.30
CA PHE A 134 19.32 -4.55 -46.39
C PHE A 134 19.64 -5.65 -47.41
N PRO A 135 18.66 -6.47 -47.82
CA PRO A 135 18.92 -7.45 -48.86
C PRO A 135 19.46 -6.69 -50.08
N ALA A 136 20.67 -7.04 -50.50
CA ALA A 136 21.40 -6.45 -51.61
C ALA A 136 20.72 -6.78 -52.95
N ASN A 137 19.51 -6.26 -53.19
CA ASN A 137 18.80 -6.52 -54.45
C ASN A 137 17.85 -5.40 -54.92
N TRP A 138 18.12 -4.14 -54.57
CA TRP A 138 17.41 -2.98 -55.15
C TRP A 138 18.30 -2.06 -56.00
N LEU A 139 19.42 -2.59 -56.51
CA LEU A 139 20.23 -1.96 -57.56
C LEU A 139 20.47 -2.93 -58.73
N ARG A 140 19.41 -3.60 -59.18
CA ARG A 140 19.30 -4.06 -60.58
C ARG A 140 17.84 -4.22 -60.98
#